data_AF-W4G507-F1
#
_entry.id   AF-W4G507-F1
#
_cell.length_a   1.000
_cell.length_b   1.000
_cell.length_c   1.000
_cell.angle_alpha   90.00
_cell.angle_beta   90.00
_cell.angle_gamma   90.00
#
_symmetry.space_group_name_H-M   'P 1'
#
loop_
_entity.id
_entity.type
_entity.pdbx_description
1 polymer ?
#
loop_
_entity_poly.entity_id
_entity_poly.type
_entity_poly.pdbx_seq_one_letter_code
_entity_poly.pdbx_strand_id
1 'polypeptide(L)'
;MILKLRTSSTRTLAADTGIPKSNLSRWRQQTTMIHSFDGNKKRFNLDVAGRPEELPGSASLEAYKTKLRGEERAVTCTHLINFLKRNHRDWLDQYLAASASSYKSLFKLLQRFCARHGFTRQKPAEVNEVDPGRPL
;
A
#
# COMPACT_ATOMS: atom_id res chain seq x y z
N MET A 1 19.10 19.26 -8.80
CA MET A 1 19.91 18.76 -7.66
C MET A 1 20.22 17.27 -7.76
N ILE A 2 19.23 16.40 -7.97
CA ILE A 2 19.43 14.94 -8.04
C ILE A 2 20.37 14.52 -9.19
N LEU A 3 20.29 15.16 -10.36
CA LEU A 3 21.23 14.92 -11.47
C LEU A 3 22.70 15.26 -11.11
N LYS A 4 22.91 16.28 -10.27
CA LYS A 4 24.26 16.68 -9.81
C LYS A 4 24.85 15.69 -8.80
N LEU A 5 24.02 14.90 -8.07
CA LEU A 5 24.48 13.85 -7.13
C LEU A 5 25.21 12.69 -7.83
N ARG A 6 24.95 12.48 -9.13
CA ARG A 6 25.57 11.41 -9.91
C ARG A 6 26.96 11.80 -10.41
N THR A 7 27.14 13.07 -10.77
CA THR A 7 28.36 13.59 -11.42
C THR A 7 29.31 14.28 -10.45
N SER A 8 28.80 14.81 -9.34
CA SER A 8 29.60 15.59 -8.38
C SER A 8 29.88 14.82 -7.09
N SER A 9 30.99 15.15 -6.43
CA SER A 9 31.32 14.63 -5.11
C SER A 9 30.34 15.14 -4.04
N THR A 10 30.04 14.33 -3.03
CA THR A 10 29.19 14.75 -1.90
C THR A 10 29.81 15.92 -1.12
N ARG A 11 31.15 16.05 -1.15
CA ARG A 11 31.86 17.17 -0.51
C ARG A 11 31.62 18.50 -1.22
N THR A 12 31.69 18.52 -2.55
CA THR A 12 31.47 19.74 -3.33
C THR A 12 30.00 20.16 -3.25
N LEU A 13 29.09 19.20 -3.35
CA LEU A 13 27.66 19.47 -3.18
C LEU A 13 27.30 19.99 -1.79
N ALA A 14 27.93 19.48 -0.73
CA ALA A 14 27.71 20.00 0.62
C ALA A 14 28.12 21.47 0.75
N ALA A 15 29.24 21.85 0.13
CA ALA A 15 29.70 23.24 0.11
C ALA A 15 28.75 24.14 -0.71
N ASP A 16 28.31 23.66 -1.89
CA ASP A 16 27.46 24.44 -2.80
C ASP A 16 26.02 24.59 -2.30
N THR A 17 25.48 23.59 -1.60
CA THR A 17 24.06 23.57 -1.21
C THR A 17 23.82 23.72 0.29
N GLY A 18 24.87 23.73 1.11
CA GLY A 18 24.77 23.77 2.58
C GLY A 18 24.11 22.53 3.20
N ILE A 19 23.89 21.46 2.42
CA ILE A 19 23.24 20.24 2.91
C ILE A 19 24.29 19.32 3.54
N PRO A 20 24.04 18.75 4.73
CA PRO A 20 24.95 17.81 5.36
C PRO A 20 25.33 16.64 4.44
N LYS A 21 26.62 16.28 4.44
CA LYS A 21 27.17 15.18 3.62
C LYS A 21 26.43 13.86 3.86
N SER A 22 25.95 13.60 5.07
CA SER A 22 25.17 12.41 5.44
C SER A 22 23.84 12.31 4.66
N ASN A 23 23.13 13.43 4.52
CA ASN A 23 21.90 13.50 3.72
C ASN A 23 22.17 13.31 2.24
N LEU A 24 23.23 13.94 1.71
CA LEU A 24 23.63 13.78 0.31
C LEU A 24 24.05 12.33 0.01
N SER A 25 24.75 11.68 0.93
CA SER A 25 25.14 10.26 0.81
C SER A 25 23.91 9.35 0.79
N ARG A 26 22.95 9.56 1.70
CA ARG A 26 21.68 8.82 1.74
C ARG A 26 20.89 8.99 0.44
N TRP A 27 20.75 10.21 -0.05
CA TRP A 27 20.06 10.46 -1.32
C TRP A 27 20.79 9.86 -2.52
N ARG A 28 22.13 9.79 -2.48
CA ARG A 28 22.93 9.10 -3.50
C ARG A 28 22.63 7.60 -3.53
N GLN A 29 22.54 6.96 -2.37
CA GLN A 29 22.15 5.56 -2.25
C GLN A 29 20.73 5.31 -2.76
N GLN A 30 19.82 6.27 -2.57
CA GLN A 30 18.42 6.19 -3.01
C GLN A 30 18.19 6.73 -4.43
N THR A 31 19.22 7.17 -5.15
CA THR A 31 19.07 7.88 -6.43
C THR A 31 18.35 7.05 -7.47
N THR A 32 18.63 5.74 -7.55
CA THR A 32 17.91 4.83 -8.45
C THR A 32 16.42 4.77 -8.14
N MET A 33 16.06 4.60 -6.86
CA MET A 33 14.67 4.60 -6.39
C MET A 33 13.97 5.94 -6.62
N ILE A 34 14.67 7.06 -6.38
CA ILE A 34 14.15 8.42 -6.65
C ILE A 34 13.83 8.59 -8.14
N HIS A 35 14.69 8.09 -9.01
CA HIS A 35 14.51 8.20 -10.46
C HIS A 35 13.48 7.23 -11.02
N SER A 36 13.37 6.02 -10.47
CA SER A 36 12.38 5.02 -10.90
C SER A 36 10.99 5.25 -10.33
N PHE A 37 10.82 6.21 -9.41
CA PHE A 37 9.53 6.51 -8.80
C PHE A 37 8.60 7.24 -9.78
N ASP A 38 7.58 6.53 -10.26
CA ASP A 38 6.53 7.05 -11.14
C ASP A 38 5.22 7.37 -10.37
N GLY A 39 5.28 7.44 -9.04
CA GLY A 39 4.12 7.67 -8.19
C GLY A 39 3.70 9.14 -8.07
N ASN A 40 2.64 9.38 -7.31
CA ASN A 40 2.13 10.73 -7.06
C ASN A 40 3.21 11.62 -6.39
N LYS A 41 3.64 12.67 -7.09
CA LYS A 41 4.68 13.63 -6.67
C LYS A 41 4.35 14.46 -5.42
N LYS A 42 3.10 14.43 -4.95
CA LYS A 42 2.69 14.99 -3.64
C LYS A 42 3.00 14.06 -2.47
N ARG A 43 3.47 12.83 -2.72
CA ARG A 43 3.92 11.90 -1.68
C ARG A 43 5.41 12.11 -1.43
N PHE A 44 5.75 12.40 -0.18
CA PHE A 44 7.14 12.66 0.25
C PHE A 44 7.98 11.38 0.47
N ASN A 45 7.41 10.20 0.25
CA ASN A 45 8.06 8.90 0.49
C ASN A 45 8.15 8.11 -0.83
N LEU A 46 9.35 7.62 -1.15
CA LEU A 46 9.71 6.98 -2.43
C LEU A 46 9.12 5.58 -2.64
N ASP A 47 8.77 4.92 -1.55
CA ASP A 47 7.79 3.85 -1.44
C ASP A 47 7.48 3.73 0.05
N VAL A 48 6.32 3.14 0.37
CA VAL A 48 5.74 2.87 1.68
C VAL A 48 6.73 3.09 2.84
N ALA A 49 6.84 4.33 3.33
CA ALA A 49 7.26 4.60 4.72
C ALA A 49 6.15 4.18 5.71
N GLY A 50 5.37 3.18 5.33
CA GLY A 50 4.46 2.47 6.20
C GLY A 50 5.19 1.25 6.74
N ARG A 51 4.83 0.84 7.95
CA ARG A 51 5.26 -0.43 8.53
C ARG A 51 5.17 -1.54 7.46
N PRO A 52 6.21 -2.40 7.32
CA PRO A 52 6.16 -3.56 6.45
C PRO A 52 4.85 -4.30 6.68
N GLU A 53 4.25 -4.78 5.60
CA GLU A 53 3.02 -5.54 5.69
C GLU A 53 3.34 -6.95 6.21
N GLU A 54 3.40 -7.10 7.53
CA GLU A 54 3.59 -8.37 8.24
C GLU A 54 2.36 -9.31 8.11
N LEU A 55 1.59 -9.21 7.01
CA LEU A 55 0.47 -10.12 6.75
C LEU A 55 1.00 -11.36 6.04
N PRO A 56 0.80 -12.57 6.59
CA PRO A 56 1.25 -13.80 5.97
C PRO A 56 0.44 -14.07 4.71
N GLY A 57 1.10 -14.61 3.69
CA GLY A 57 0.46 -14.99 2.44
C GLY A 57 -0.20 -13.82 1.70
N SER A 58 0.41 -12.62 1.74
CA SER A 58 -0.11 -11.42 1.06
C SER A 58 -0.52 -11.66 -0.40
N ALA A 59 0.33 -12.34 -1.19
CA ALA A 59 0.03 -12.70 -2.58
C ALA A 59 -1.16 -13.67 -2.70
N SER A 60 -1.23 -14.69 -1.84
CA SER A 60 -2.35 -15.65 -1.82
C SER A 60 -3.66 -14.98 -1.37
N LEU A 61 -3.58 -14.04 -0.42
CA LEU A 61 -4.72 -13.27 0.05
C LEU A 61 -5.20 -12.28 -1.04
N GLU A 62 -4.28 -11.70 -1.80
CA GLU A 62 -4.61 -10.88 -2.97
C GLU A 62 -5.32 -11.69 -4.05
N ALA A 63 -4.78 -12.87 -4.41
CA ALA A 63 -5.42 -13.78 -5.37
C ALA A 63 -6.82 -14.22 -4.92
N TYR A 64 -6.99 -14.52 -3.62
CA TYR A 64 -8.29 -14.85 -3.04
C TYR A 64 -9.30 -13.69 -3.19
N LYS A 65 -8.86 -12.45 -2.97
CA LYS A 65 -9.72 -11.27 -3.13
C LYS A 65 -10.09 -11.01 -4.60
N THR A 66 -9.14 -11.19 -5.51
CA THR A 66 -9.39 -11.07 -6.96
C THR A 66 -10.40 -12.10 -7.42
N LYS A 67 -10.30 -13.34 -6.94
CA LYS A 67 -11.30 -14.39 -7.19
C LYS A 67 -12.69 -13.98 -6.70
N LEU A 68 -12.80 -13.51 -5.46
CA LEU A 68 -14.09 -13.04 -4.91
C LEU A 68 -14.71 -11.91 -5.73
N ARG A 69 -13.90 -10.99 -6.25
CA ARG A 69 -14.39 -9.94 -7.17
C ARG A 69 -14.83 -10.48 -8.51
N GLY A 70 -14.13 -11.47 -9.07
CA GLY A 70 -14.55 -12.15 -10.29
C GLY A 70 -15.88 -12.89 -10.14
N GLU A 71 -16.20 -13.34 -8.92
CA GLU A 71 -17.51 -13.92 -8.56
C GLU A 71 -18.57 -12.84 -8.23
N GLU A 72 -18.30 -11.56 -8.48
CA GLU A 72 -19.15 -10.40 -8.14
C GLU A 72 -19.48 -10.28 -6.65
N ARG A 73 -18.68 -10.89 -5.77
CA ARG A 73 -18.88 -10.86 -4.33
C ARG A 73 -18.16 -9.70 -3.69
N ALA A 74 -18.86 -9.01 -2.79
CA ALA A 74 -18.25 -8.00 -1.95
C ALA A 74 -17.18 -8.63 -1.04
N VAL A 75 -15.95 -8.13 -1.15
CA VAL A 75 -14.85 -8.52 -0.24
C VAL A 75 -15.05 -7.80 1.09
N THR A 76 -15.36 -8.57 2.14
CA THR A 76 -15.53 -8.04 3.51
C THR A 76 -14.38 -8.47 4.42
N CYS A 77 -14.20 -7.77 5.55
CA CYS A 77 -13.19 -8.14 6.55
C CYS A 77 -13.41 -9.57 7.09
N THR A 78 -14.66 -10.03 7.17
CA THR A 78 -14.98 -11.42 7.55
C THR A 78 -14.37 -12.43 6.58
N HIS A 79 -14.42 -12.18 5.27
CA HIS A 79 -13.79 -13.06 4.28
C HIS A 79 -12.27 -13.13 4.48
N LEU A 80 -11.63 -11.99 4.74
CA LEU A 80 -10.19 -11.91 4.98
C LEU A 80 -9.78 -12.62 6.29
N ILE A 81 -10.55 -12.45 7.37
CA ILE A 81 -10.31 -13.15 8.63
C ILE A 81 -10.50 -14.66 8.46
N ASN A 82 -11.52 -15.10 7.71
CA ASN A 82 -11.72 -16.51 7.43
C ASN A 82 -10.60 -17.11 6.59
N PHE A 83 -10.05 -16.35 5.64
CA PHE A 83 -8.85 -16.76 4.91
C PHE A 83 -7.66 -16.97 5.86
N LEU A 84 -7.41 -16.02 6.77
CA LEU A 84 -6.32 -16.13 7.76
C LEU A 84 -6.54 -17.32 8.71
N LYS A 85 -7.77 -17.54 9.19
CA LYS A 85 -8.10 -18.70 10.03
C LYS A 85 -7.85 -20.05 9.35
N ARG A 86 -7.97 -20.12 8.02
CA ARG A 86 -7.80 -21.36 7.25
C ARG A 86 -6.35 -21.63 6.86
N ASN A 87 -5.60 -20.57 6.53
CA ASN A 87 -4.28 -20.71 5.91
C ASN A 87 -3.12 -20.27 6.82
N HIS A 88 -3.39 -19.42 7.82
CA HIS A 88 -2.38 -18.77 8.64
C HIS A 88 -2.82 -18.69 10.11
N ARG A 89 -3.36 -19.80 10.64
CA ARG A 89 -3.95 -19.82 11.98
C ARG A 89 -2.94 -19.54 13.07
N ASP A 90 -1.76 -20.17 13.02
CA ASP A 90 -0.71 -19.95 14.02
C ASP A 90 -0.26 -18.49 14.08
N TRP A 91 -0.12 -17.86 12.91
CA TRP A 91 0.18 -16.43 12.84
C TRP A 91 -0.94 -15.58 13.44
N LEU A 92 -2.21 -15.91 13.13
CA LEU A 92 -3.35 -15.18 13.67
C LEU A 92 -3.41 -15.30 15.20
N ASP A 93 -3.19 -16.49 15.75
CA ASP A 93 -3.23 -16.73 17.18
C ASP A 93 -2.07 -16.01 17.90
N GLN A 94 -0.86 -16.05 17.33
CA GLN A 94 0.29 -15.26 17.84
C GLN A 94 0.03 -13.76 17.78
N TYR A 95 -0.53 -13.27 16.66
CA TYR A 95 -0.85 -11.86 16.48
C TYR A 95 -1.90 -11.38 17.50
N LEU A 96 -2.93 -12.19 17.74
CA LEU A 96 -3.99 -11.86 18.69
C LEU A 96 -3.50 -11.94 20.14
N ALA A 97 -2.58 -12.85 20.46
CA ALA A 97 -1.97 -12.95 21.78
C ALA A 97 -1.05 -11.77 22.12
N ALA A 98 -0.38 -11.19 21.12
CA ALA A 98 0.59 -10.11 21.30
C ALA A 98 -0.02 -8.71 21.60
N SER A 99 -1.36 -8.55 21.54
CA SER A 99 -2.00 -7.23 21.63
C SER A 99 -3.27 -7.25 22.46
N ALA A 100 -3.33 -6.39 23.50
CA ALA A 100 -4.52 -6.18 24.33
C ALA A 100 -5.78 -5.68 23.56
N SER A 101 -5.61 -5.17 22.32
CA SER A 101 -6.70 -4.74 21.42
C SER A 101 -6.76 -5.54 20.11
N SER A 102 -6.45 -6.83 20.21
CA SER A 102 -6.15 -7.78 19.14
C SER A 102 -7.05 -7.71 17.88
N TYR A 103 -8.37 -7.71 18.04
CA TYR A 103 -9.28 -7.68 16.88
C TYR A 103 -9.41 -6.29 16.23
N LYS A 104 -9.36 -5.21 17.02
CA LYS A 104 -9.43 -3.84 16.48
C LYS A 104 -8.17 -3.50 15.69
N SER A 105 -7.00 -3.90 16.18
CA SER A 105 -5.74 -3.74 15.46
C SER A 105 -5.68 -4.60 14.19
N LEU A 106 -6.17 -5.84 14.26
CA LEU A 106 -6.29 -6.73 13.09
C LEU A 106 -7.17 -6.12 11.99
N PHE A 107 -8.32 -5.56 12.35
CA PHE A 107 -9.20 -4.90 11.38
C PHE A 107 -8.50 -3.74 10.67
N LYS A 108 -7.77 -2.90 11.42
CA LYS A 108 -6.99 -1.80 10.84
C LYS A 108 -5.88 -2.30 9.91
N LEU A 109 -5.22 -3.41 10.26
CA LEU A 109 -4.21 -4.06 9.42
C LEU A 109 -4.82 -4.51 8.08
N LEU A 110 -5.96 -5.20 8.12
CA LEU A 110 -6.68 -5.65 6.92
C LEU A 110 -7.20 -4.49 6.06
N GLN A 111 -7.68 -3.41 6.67
CA GLN A 111 -8.10 -2.20 5.94
C GLN A 111 -6.94 -1.55 5.20
N ARG A 112 -5.76 -1.44 5.85
CA ARG A 112 -4.55 -0.90 5.23
C ARG A 112 -4.08 -1.78 4.08
N PHE A 113 -4.12 -3.11 4.25
CA PHE A 113 -3.86 -4.06 3.18
C PHE A 113 -4.78 -3.82 1.98
N CYS A 114 -6.09 -3.76 2.19
CA CYS A 114 -7.03 -3.48 1.11
C CYS A 114 -6.75 -2.14 0.40
N ALA A 115 -6.47 -1.08 1.15
CA ALA A 115 -6.15 0.22 0.59
C ALA A 115 -4.85 0.23 -0.23
N ARG A 116 -3.80 -0.49 0.22
CA ARG A 116 -2.52 -0.61 -0.50
C ARG A 116 -2.68 -1.34 -1.83
N HIS A 117 -3.49 -2.39 -1.86
CA HIS A 117 -3.72 -3.23 -3.04
C HIS A 117 -4.87 -2.72 -3.94
N GLY A 118 -5.26 -1.45 -3.82
CA GLY A 118 -6.28 -0.85 -4.70
C GLY A 118 -7.72 -1.35 -4.49
N PHE A 119 -7.98 -2.10 -3.41
CA PHE A 119 -9.32 -2.56 -3.07
C PHE A 119 -10.09 -1.47 -2.33
N THR A 120 -10.67 -0.55 -3.09
CA THR A 120 -11.60 0.45 -2.57
C THR A 120 -13.03 -0.10 -2.54
N ARG A 121 -13.88 0.53 -1.73
CA ARG A 121 -15.32 0.24 -1.64
C ARG A 121 -15.92 0.30 -3.06
N GLN A 122 -16.61 -0.77 -3.48
CA GLN A 122 -17.41 -0.70 -4.71
C GLN A 122 -18.46 0.38 -4.50
N LYS A 123 -18.49 1.36 -5.42
CA LYS A 123 -19.64 2.24 -5.54
C LYS A 123 -20.72 1.44 -6.26
N PRO A 124 -21.99 1.50 -5.80
CA PRO A 124 -23.09 1.02 -6.64
C PRO A 124 -22.95 1.67 -8.01
N ALA A 125 -23.05 0.87 -9.08
CA ALA A 125 -23.26 1.47 -10.38
C ALA A 125 -24.61 2.18 -10.33
N GLU A 126 -24.64 3.48 -10.61
CA GLU A 126 -25.90 4.13 -10.94
C GLU A 126 -26.37 3.46 -12.23
N VAL A 127 -27.39 2.61 -12.11
CA VAL A 127 -28.16 2.19 -13.27
C VAL A 127 -28.85 3.45 -13.73
N ASN A 128 -28.35 4.07 -14.78
CA ASN A 128 -29.14 5.08 -15.49
C ASN A 128 -30.35 4.32 -16.03
N GLU A 129 -31.46 4.34 -15.29
CA GLU A 129 -32.75 3.98 -15.85
C GLU A 129 -32.94 4.86 -17.09
N VAL A 130 -32.90 4.22 -18.25
CA VAL A 130 -33.33 4.87 -19.48
C VAL A 130 -34.82 5.06 -19.31
N ASP A 131 -35.20 6.27 -18.90
CA ASP A 131 -36.58 6.73 -18.86
C ASP A 131 -37.20 6.53 -20.25
N PRO A 132 -38.20 5.65 -20.42
CA PRO A 132 -38.83 5.39 -21.70
C PRO A 132 -39.68 6.57 -22.21
N GLY A 133 -39.75 7.68 -21.46
CA GLY A 133 -40.60 8.83 -21.76
C GLY A 133 -39.98 9.99 -22.55
N ARG A 134 -38.72 9.94 -23.01
CA ARG A 134 -38.11 11.08 -23.72
C ARG A 134 -38.52 11.10 -25.21
N PRO A 135 -39.29 12.11 -25.70
CA PRO A 135 -39.54 12.24 -27.12
C PRO A 135 -38.33 12.85 -27.84
N LEU A 136 -38.21 12.51 -29.13
CA LEU A 136 -37.15 12.92 -30.06
C LEU A 136 -37.05 14.44 -30.23
#